data_AF-A0AAD4E4C0-F1
#
_entry.id   AF-A0AAD4E4C0-F1
#
_cell.length_a   1.000
_cell.length_b   1.000
_cell.length_c   1.000
_cell.angle_alpha   90.00
_cell.angle_beta   90.00
_cell.angle_gamma   90.00
#
_symmetry.space_group_name_H-M   'P 1'
#
loop_
_entity.id
_entity.type
_entity.pdbx_description
1 polymer ?
#
loop_
_entity_poly.entity_id
_entity_poly.type
_entity_poly.pdbx_seq_one_letter_code
_entity_poly.pdbx_strand_id
1 'polypeptide(L)'
;HSSPLTLICMHPDAKKKTNGLAPVTSEVINTILNDPPYWRLKQIVMTVKFIANAVGNLELRQASLADCMLELLHCAKQMSQLACKQDYHVGFWLHARSVFNHRFHTMNTEVHSLALFLHPMCRKLAVTQVAKGRSLTFMVKIALGIAKCWKWDIMMAKKLSDDLQAYNQSVASFADGQADGLSWWQNLPINSEIHPLKAFAVTILSIVGHADEVERTFSDLSTTQSARQCNLSVETFETFGKICANLRHHSVIKATEAGKSTRHRHAHMHTHEEVGIAVETTQDLEA
;
A
#
# COMPACT_ATOMS: atom_id res chain seq x y z
N HIS A 1 -12.07 24.86 9.49
CA HIS A 1 -11.06 25.60 8.70
C HIS A 1 -11.67 26.65 7.81
N SER A 2 -12.78 26.40 7.08
CA SER A 2 -13.48 27.47 6.35
C SER A 2 -13.96 28.57 7.30
N SER A 3 -14.81 28.25 8.29
CA SER A 3 -15.28 29.26 9.28
C SER A 3 -14.17 30.12 9.95
N PRO A 4 -13.06 29.56 10.50
CA PRO A 4 -11.97 30.38 11.03
C PRO A 4 -11.25 31.25 9.98
N LEU A 5 -11.04 30.73 8.76
CA LEU A 5 -10.41 31.49 7.68
C LEU A 5 -11.35 32.58 7.14
N THR A 6 -12.64 32.30 7.07
CA THR A 6 -13.70 33.26 6.74
C THR A 6 -13.72 34.39 7.78
N LEU A 7 -13.66 34.06 9.08
CA LEU A 7 -13.57 35.04 10.16
C LEU A 7 -12.31 35.93 10.05
N ILE A 8 -11.16 35.32 9.80
CA ILE A 8 -9.90 36.06 9.59
C ILE A 8 -9.99 36.96 8.36
N CYS A 9 -10.50 36.45 7.23
CA CYS A 9 -10.63 37.21 5.99
C CYS A 9 -11.75 38.27 6.04
N MET A 10 -12.71 38.13 6.94
CA MET A 10 -13.73 39.14 7.22
C MET A 10 -13.23 40.25 8.16
N HIS A 11 -12.17 40.01 8.93
CA HIS A 11 -11.63 40.98 9.89
C HIS A 11 -11.15 42.26 9.17
N PRO A 12 -11.47 43.46 9.69
CA PRO A 12 -11.07 44.72 9.07
C PRO A 12 -9.56 44.83 8.85
N ASP A 13 -8.77 44.35 9.80
CA ASP A 13 -7.31 44.40 9.73
C ASP A 13 -6.72 43.52 8.62
N ALA A 14 -7.40 42.43 8.24
CA ALA A 14 -6.97 41.61 7.11
C ALA A 14 -7.18 42.34 5.75
N LYS A 15 -8.12 43.28 5.71
CA LYS A 15 -8.47 44.07 4.50
C LYS A 15 -7.79 45.44 4.44
N LYS A 16 -7.38 45.97 5.59
CA LYS A 16 -6.82 47.32 5.72
C LYS A 16 -5.43 47.37 5.07
N LYS A 17 -5.26 48.26 4.09
CA LYS A 17 -3.96 48.51 3.45
C LYS A 17 -3.14 49.47 4.32
N THR A 18 -1.92 49.08 4.66
CA THR A 18 -0.88 49.94 5.24
C THR A 18 0.24 50.09 4.21
N ASN A 19 0.57 51.33 3.83
CA ASN A 19 1.58 51.63 2.80
C ASN A 19 1.36 50.88 1.47
N GLY A 20 0.10 50.75 1.05
CA GLY A 20 -0.26 50.09 -0.23
C GLY A 20 -0.32 48.56 -0.18
N LEU A 21 0.11 47.92 0.92
CA LEU A 21 0.08 46.47 1.11
C LEU A 21 -0.99 46.09 2.14
N ALA A 22 -1.78 45.05 1.84
CA ALA A 22 -2.68 44.44 2.82
C ALA A 22 -2.00 43.21 3.45
N PRO A 23 -2.28 42.88 4.72
CA PRO A 23 -1.75 41.68 5.37
C PRO A 23 -2.15 40.38 4.66
N VAL A 24 -3.32 40.38 3.99
CA VAL A 24 -3.78 39.29 3.13
C VAL A 24 -4.09 39.86 1.75
N THR A 25 -3.63 39.18 0.70
CA THR A 25 -3.88 39.64 -0.68
C THR A 25 -5.37 39.58 -1.02
N SER A 26 -5.84 40.52 -1.83
CA SER A 26 -7.24 40.61 -2.23
C SER A 26 -7.73 39.35 -2.95
N GLU A 27 -6.85 38.67 -3.69
CA GLU A 27 -7.13 37.38 -4.33
C GLU A 27 -7.41 36.26 -3.32
N VAL A 28 -6.62 36.16 -2.25
CA VAL A 28 -6.82 35.15 -1.20
C VAL A 28 -8.14 35.41 -0.46
N ILE A 29 -8.46 36.67 -0.16
CA ILE A 29 -9.75 37.04 0.44
C ILE A 29 -10.91 36.66 -0.49
N ASN A 30 -10.78 36.95 -1.79
CA ASN A 30 -11.81 36.63 -2.77
C ASN A 30 -11.99 35.11 -2.93
N THR A 31 -10.91 34.34 -2.93
CA THR A 31 -10.94 32.88 -3.03
C THR A 31 -11.58 32.24 -1.78
N ILE A 32 -11.27 32.75 -0.59
CA ILE A 32 -11.80 32.19 0.67
C ILE A 32 -13.28 32.54 0.85
N LEU A 33 -13.68 33.78 0.55
CA LEU A 33 -15.02 34.30 0.81
C LEU A 33 -16.01 34.06 -0.33
N ASN A 34 -15.56 34.08 -1.59
CA ASN A 34 -16.43 34.18 -2.77
C ASN A 34 -16.22 33.07 -3.81
N ASP A 35 -15.34 32.09 -3.57
CA ASP A 35 -15.10 30.96 -4.49
C ASP A 35 -15.62 29.63 -3.91
N PRO A 36 -16.91 29.28 -4.15
CA PRO A 36 -17.45 27.97 -3.80
C PRO A 36 -16.71 26.78 -4.44
N PRO A 37 -16.23 26.84 -5.70
CA PRO A 37 -15.35 25.83 -6.27
C PRO A 37 -14.10 25.50 -5.45
N TYR A 38 -13.42 26.50 -4.87
CA TYR A 38 -12.22 26.27 -4.04
C TYR A 38 -12.47 25.30 -2.87
N TRP A 39 -13.59 25.46 -2.15
CA TRP A 39 -13.95 24.57 -1.04
C TRP A 39 -14.31 23.16 -1.49
N ARG A 40 -14.91 23.01 -2.68
CA ARG A 40 -15.16 21.70 -3.31
C ARG A 40 -13.87 21.00 -3.71
N LEU A 41 -12.92 21.74 -4.31
CA LEU A 41 -11.59 21.22 -4.64
C LEU A 41 -10.85 20.76 -3.38
N LYS A 42 -10.94 21.53 -2.30
CA LYS A 42 -10.36 21.13 -1.01
C LYS A 42 -10.97 19.85 -0.45
N GLN A 43 -12.29 19.67 -0.54
CA GLN A 43 -12.96 18.44 -0.13
C GLN A 43 -12.45 17.24 -0.97
N ILE A 44 -12.35 17.39 -2.29
CA ILE A 44 -11.80 16.35 -3.19
C ILE A 44 -10.37 15.99 -2.79
N VAL A 45 -9.49 16.98 -2.64
CA VAL A 45 -8.09 16.76 -2.25
C VAL A 45 -8.01 16.01 -0.92
N MET A 46 -8.79 16.40 0.09
CA MET A 46 -8.80 15.69 1.38
C MET A 46 -9.30 14.25 1.27
N THR A 47 -10.26 13.99 0.38
CA THR A 47 -10.83 12.65 0.18
C THR A 47 -9.93 11.74 -0.67
N VAL A 48 -9.08 12.30 -1.53
CA VAL A 48 -8.24 11.51 -2.46
C VAL A 48 -6.78 11.47 -2.03
N LYS A 49 -6.28 12.45 -1.27
CA LYS A 49 -4.84 12.57 -0.95
C LYS A 49 -4.26 11.30 -0.32
N PHE A 50 -4.95 10.70 0.63
CA PHE A 50 -4.44 9.48 1.26
C PHE A 50 -4.43 8.28 0.31
N ILE A 51 -5.39 8.21 -0.62
CA ILE A 51 -5.42 7.19 -1.67
C ILE A 51 -4.23 7.41 -2.61
N ALA A 52 -3.97 8.65 -3.02
CA ALA A 52 -2.83 8.99 -3.88
C ALA A 52 -1.49 8.66 -3.20
N ASN A 53 -1.36 8.93 -1.90
CA ASN A 53 -0.18 8.54 -1.12
C ASN A 53 -0.02 7.01 -1.06
N ALA A 54 -1.11 6.28 -0.80
CA ALA A 54 -1.09 4.82 -0.78
C ALA A 54 -0.67 4.25 -2.14
N VAL A 55 -1.21 4.77 -3.24
CA VAL A 55 -0.78 4.39 -4.60
C VAL A 55 0.71 4.66 -4.79
N GLY A 56 1.18 5.87 -4.46
CA GLY A 56 2.61 6.20 -4.56
C GLY A 56 3.52 5.31 -3.70
N ASN A 57 3.04 4.84 -2.55
CA ASN A 57 3.77 3.88 -1.71
C ASN A 57 3.75 2.46 -2.29
N LEU A 58 2.67 2.05 -2.95
CA LEU A 58 2.49 0.71 -3.52
C LEU A 58 3.04 0.54 -4.93
N GLU A 59 3.24 1.63 -5.68
CA GLU A 59 3.95 1.63 -6.99
C GLU A 59 5.45 1.31 -6.83
N LEU A 60 5.94 1.13 -5.60
CA LEU A 60 7.29 0.70 -5.31
C LEU A 60 7.45 -0.78 -5.66
N ARG A 61 8.53 -1.09 -6.41
CA ARG A 61 8.86 -2.40 -7.00
C ARG A 61 8.95 -3.58 -6.01
N GLN A 62 8.87 -3.33 -4.71
CA GLN A 62 9.00 -4.32 -3.64
C GLN A 62 7.73 -4.43 -2.78
N ALA A 63 6.64 -3.72 -3.14
CA ALA A 63 5.40 -3.78 -2.38
C ALA A 63 4.77 -5.17 -2.49
N SER A 64 4.78 -5.89 -1.37
CA SER A 64 4.15 -7.19 -1.21
C SER A 64 2.63 -7.06 -1.01
N LEU A 65 1.91 -8.17 -1.12
CA LEU A 65 0.48 -8.21 -0.76
C LEU A 65 0.21 -7.75 0.70
N ALA A 66 1.18 -7.92 1.61
CA ALA A 66 1.07 -7.45 2.98
C ALA A 66 1.09 -5.91 3.05
N ASP A 67 1.97 -5.28 2.26
CA ASP A 67 2.05 -3.82 2.13
C ASP A 67 0.76 -3.26 1.54
N CYS A 68 0.22 -3.90 0.50
CA CYS A 68 -1.07 -3.53 -0.09
C CYS A 68 -2.20 -3.56 0.95
N MET A 69 -2.27 -4.62 1.76
CA MET A 69 -3.29 -4.74 2.80
C MET A 69 -3.11 -3.67 3.89
N LEU A 70 -1.87 -3.38 4.28
CA LEU A 70 -1.57 -2.37 5.30
C LEU A 70 -1.97 -0.96 4.84
N GLU A 71 -1.58 -0.56 3.64
CA GLU A 71 -1.95 0.74 3.06
C GLU A 71 -3.47 0.85 2.87
N LEU A 72 -4.15 -0.25 2.50
CA LEU A 72 -5.60 -0.30 2.41
C LEU A 72 -6.28 -0.11 3.79
N LEU A 73 -5.72 -0.69 4.85
CA LEU A 73 -6.19 -0.48 6.23
C LEU A 73 -5.96 0.95 6.69
N HIS A 74 -4.81 1.52 6.38
CA HIS A 74 -4.49 2.92 6.67
C HIS A 74 -5.46 3.87 5.97
N CYS A 75 -5.74 3.65 4.68
CA CYS A 75 -6.77 4.38 3.94
C CYS A 75 -8.15 4.28 4.61
N ALA A 76 -8.53 3.09 5.10
CA ALA A 76 -9.81 2.88 5.78
C ALA A 76 -9.88 3.63 7.12
N LYS A 77 -8.79 3.63 7.89
CA LYS A 77 -8.68 4.43 9.13
C LYS A 77 -8.84 5.92 8.80
N GLN A 78 -8.10 6.44 7.83
CA GLN A 78 -8.20 7.85 7.42
C GLN A 78 -9.59 8.21 6.89
N MET A 79 -10.22 7.35 6.08
CA MET A 79 -11.59 7.54 5.63
C MET A 79 -12.58 7.59 6.81
N SER A 80 -12.37 6.78 7.85
CA SER A 80 -13.23 6.79 9.05
C SER A 80 -13.06 8.06 9.90
N GLN A 81 -11.86 8.65 9.90
CA GLN A 81 -11.52 9.87 10.63
C GLN A 81 -11.92 11.15 9.89
N LEU A 82 -12.26 11.06 8.59
CA LEU A 82 -12.76 12.18 7.82
C LEU A 82 -14.13 12.62 8.34
N ALA A 83 -14.13 13.57 9.28
CA ALA A 83 -15.33 14.23 9.75
C ALA A 83 -15.97 15.06 8.62
N CYS A 84 -17.27 14.85 8.40
CA CYS A 84 -18.07 15.73 7.57
C CYS A 84 -18.18 17.10 8.27
N LYS A 85 -17.57 18.14 7.70
CA LYS A 85 -17.64 19.50 8.23
C LYS A 85 -18.91 20.18 7.71
N GLN A 86 -19.44 21.14 8.48
CA GLN A 86 -20.66 21.90 8.11
C GLN A 86 -20.61 22.51 6.70
N ASP A 87 -19.42 22.86 6.22
CA ASP A 87 -19.21 23.51 4.92
C ASP A 87 -18.99 22.52 3.76
N TYR A 88 -19.06 21.20 4.01
CA TYR A 88 -18.76 20.18 3.00
C TYR A 88 -20.04 19.67 2.32
N HIS A 89 -19.92 19.30 1.05
CA HIS A 89 -21.04 18.70 0.33
C HIS A 89 -21.29 17.28 0.85
N VAL A 90 -22.32 17.12 1.68
CA VAL A 90 -22.67 15.84 2.34
C VAL A 90 -22.89 14.72 1.33
N GLY A 91 -23.57 15.01 0.21
CA GLY A 91 -23.81 14.02 -0.86
C GLY A 91 -22.53 13.46 -1.49
N PHE A 92 -21.51 14.30 -1.71
CA PHE A 92 -20.22 13.85 -2.23
C PHE A 92 -19.51 12.98 -1.19
N TRP A 93 -19.53 13.40 0.08
CA TRP A 93 -18.89 12.63 1.16
C TRP A 93 -19.52 11.24 1.33
N LEU A 94 -20.86 11.15 1.34
CA LEU A 94 -21.58 9.88 1.41
C LEU A 94 -21.24 8.99 0.20
N HIS A 95 -21.23 9.57 -0.99
CA HIS A 95 -20.89 8.85 -2.21
C HIS A 95 -19.44 8.34 -2.18
N ALA A 96 -18.47 9.20 -1.86
CA ALA A 96 -17.06 8.83 -1.78
C ALA A 96 -16.81 7.73 -0.75
N ARG A 97 -17.44 7.81 0.43
CA ARG A 97 -17.37 6.76 1.45
C ARG A 97 -17.99 5.45 0.98
N SER A 98 -19.12 5.51 0.29
CA SER A 98 -19.77 4.33 -0.29
C SER A 98 -18.89 3.65 -1.34
N VAL A 99 -18.33 4.43 -2.27
CA VAL A 99 -17.40 3.94 -3.31
C VAL A 99 -16.15 3.36 -2.67
N PHE A 100 -15.55 4.04 -1.70
CA PHE A 100 -14.38 3.55 -0.99
C PHE A 100 -14.67 2.21 -0.29
N ASN A 101 -15.75 2.12 0.50
CA ASN A 101 -16.11 0.89 1.20
C ASN A 101 -16.35 -0.26 0.22
N HIS A 102 -17.06 0.00 -0.89
CA HIS A 102 -17.27 -1.00 -1.92
C HIS A 102 -15.94 -1.52 -2.49
N ARG A 103 -15.04 -0.62 -2.89
CA ARG A 103 -13.71 -0.98 -3.42
C ARG A 103 -12.82 -1.67 -2.39
N PHE A 104 -12.86 -1.20 -1.14
CA PHE A 104 -12.17 -1.83 -0.02
C PHE A 104 -12.57 -3.30 0.11
N HIS A 105 -13.86 -3.61 0.07
CA HIS A 105 -14.35 -4.99 0.15
C HIS A 105 -13.95 -5.83 -1.07
N THR A 106 -13.88 -5.23 -2.27
CA THR A 106 -13.41 -5.94 -3.47
C THR A 106 -11.92 -6.28 -3.40
N MET A 107 -11.09 -5.36 -2.89
CA MET A 107 -9.63 -5.54 -2.81
C MET A 107 -9.18 -6.39 -1.62
N ASN A 108 -9.97 -6.38 -0.54
CA ASN A 108 -9.72 -7.17 0.65
C ASN A 108 -10.00 -8.67 0.41
N THR A 109 -9.04 -9.36 -0.19
CA THR A 109 -9.12 -10.81 -0.38
C THR A 109 -8.54 -11.59 0.80
N GLU A 110 -8.86 -12.87 0.86
CA GLU A 110 -8.36 -13.79 1.88
C GLU A 110 -6.83 -13.92 1.83
N VAL A 111 -6.23 -13.83 0.63
CA VAL A 111 -4.78 -13.92 0.42
C VAL A 111 -4.06 -12.67 0.93
N HIS A 112 -4.62 -11.48 0.75
CA HIS A 112 -4.08 -10.24 1.33
C HIS A 112 -4.08 -10.29 2.86
N SER A 113 -5.16 -10.84 3.42
CA SER A 113 -5.28 -11.05 4.87
C SER A 113 -4.23 -12.04 5.40
N LEU A 114 -3.99 -13.13 4.66
CA LEU A 114 -2.96 -14.11 4.99
C LEU A 114 -1.55 -13.52 4.84
N ALA A 115 -1.29 -12.74 3.80
CA ALA A 115 0.00 -12.06 3.60
C ALA A 115 0.29 -11.09 4.75
N LEU A 116 -0.69 -10.30 5.18
CA LEU A 116 -0.56 -9.42 6.35
C LEU A 116 -0.25 -10.21 7.63
N PHE A 117 -0.88 -11.36 7.83
CA PHE A 117 -0.60 -12.24 8.97
C PHE A 117 0.82 -12.80 8.95
N LEU A 118 1.29 -13.24 7.78
CA LEU A 118 2.64 -13.77 7.60
C LEU A 118 3.73 -12.71 7.72
N HIS A 119 3.39 -11.43 7.69
CA HIS A 119 4.35 -10.38 7.98
C HIS A 119 4.65 -10.33 9.49
N PRO A 120 5.92 -10.47 9.91
CA PRO A 120 6.27 -10.64 11.33
C PRO A 120 5.83 -9.48 12.22
N MET A 121 5.85 -8.25 11.69
CA MET A 121 5.38 -7.06 12.43
C MET A 121 3.86 -6.88 12.44
N CYS A 122 3.13 -7.47 11.49
CA CYS A 122 1.67 -7.26 11.36
C CYS A 122 0.86 -8.48 11.81
N ARG A 123 1.52 -9.55 12.25
CA ARG A 123 0.89 -10.79 12.73
C ARG A 123 -0.22 -10.52 13.77
N LYS A 124 0.07 -9.67 14.76
CA LYS A 124 -0.91 -9.31 15.80
C LYS A 124 -2.05 -8.50 15.21
N LEU A 125 -1.76 -7.39 14.53
CA LEU A 125 -2.74 -6.58 13.79
C LEU A 125 -3.68 -7.42 12.91
N ALA A 126 -3.15 -8.40 12.17
CA ALA A 126 -3.93 -9.25 11.27
C ALA A 126 -4.98 -10.10 12.01
N VAL A 127 -4.67 -10.50 13.25
CA VAL A 127 -5.55 -11.31 14.11
C VAL A 127 -6.43 -10.45 15.00
N THR A 128 -5.92 -9.35 15.59
CA THR A 128 -6.64 -8.48 16.54
C THR A 128 -7.82 -7.74 15.91
N GLN A 129 -7.90 -7.65 14.59
CA GLN A 129 -9.13 -7.28 13.87
C GLN A 129 -10.27 -8.33 13.99
N VAL A 130 -10.26 -9.17 15.03
CA VAL A 130 -11.20 -10.27 15.35
C VAL A 130 -12.66 -9.89 15.14
N ALA A 131 -13.03 -8.62 15.39
CA ALA A 131 -14.38 -8.11 15.19
C ALA A 131 -14.92 -8.26 13.74
N LYS A 132 -14.07 -8.56 12.75
CA LYS A 132 -14.44 -8.71 11.33
C LYS A 132 -14.18 -10.10 10.73
N GLY A 133 -13.93 -11.14 11.55
CA GLY A 133 -13.92 -12.54 11.09
C GLY A 133 -12.57 -13.11 10.61
N ARG A 134 -11.46 -12.40 10.80
CA ARG A 134 -10.11 -12.84 10.41
C ARG A 134 -9.34 -13.49 11.56
N SER A 135 -9.92 -14.54 12.15
CA SER A 135 -9.27 -15.28 13.25
C SER A 135 -8.07 -16.09 12.77
N LEU A 136 -7.26 -16.60 13.71
CA LEU A 136 -6.21 -17.58 13.40
C LEU A 136 -6.78 -18.78 12.63
N THR A 137 -7.95 -19.29 13.04
CA THR A 137 -8.63 -20.40 12.37
C THR A 137 -8.95 -20.07 10.91
N PHE A 138 -9.33 -18.82 10.63
CA PHE A 138 -9.52 -18.34 9.26
C PHE A 138 -8.20 -18.39 8.49
N MET A 139 -7.10 -17.83 9.02
CA MET A 139 -5.79 -17.84 8.35
C MET A 139 -5.29 -19.27 8.05
N VAL A 140 -5.42 -20.18 9.01
CA VAL A 140 -5.07 -21.60 8.85
C VAL A 140 -5.88 -22.24 7.74
N LYS A 141 -7.19 -21.98 7.67
CA LYS A 141 -8.07 -22.51 6.61
C LYS A 141 -7.60 -22.04 5.22
N ILE A 142 -7.27 -20.76 5.07
CA ILE A 142 -6.78 -20.22 3.79
C ILE A 142 -5.44 -20.85 3.41
N ALA A 143 -4.50 -20.92 4.36
CA ALA A 143 -3.19 -21.51 4.13
C ALA A 143 -3.29 -22.99 3.70
N LEU A 144 -4.15 -23.78 4.34
CA LEU A 144 -4.41 -25.17 3.96
C LEU A 144 -5.08 -25.28 2.58
N GLY A 145 -5.97 -24.34 2.24
CA GLY A 145 -6.57 -24.25 0.91
C GLY A 145 -5.51 -24.05 -0.18
N ILE A 146 -4.56 -23.15 0.05
CA ILE A 146 -3.44 -22.90 -0.86
C ILE A 146 -2.50 -24.12 -0.93
N ALA A 147 -2.14 -24.69 0.22
CA ALA A 147 -1.30 -25.89 0.28
C ALA A 147 -1.91 -27.06 -0.51
N LYS A 148 -3.25 -27.22 -0.46
CA LYS A 148 -3.97 -28.19 -1.28
C LYS A 148 -3.83 -27.90 -2.78
N CYS A 149 -3.93 -26.64 -3.21
CA CYS A 149 -3.70 -26.25 -4.60
C CYS A 149 -2.26 -26.53 -5.05
N TRP A 150 -1.29 -26.43 -4.14
CA TRP A 150 0.11 -26.78 -4.38
C TRP A 150 0.40 -28.28 -4.27
N LYS A 151 -0.63 -29.11 -4.04
CA LYS A 151 -0.54 -30.57 -3.93
C LYS A 151 0.39 -31.04 -2.79
N TRP A 152 0.45 -30.29 -1.70
CA TRP A 152 1.18 -30.71 -0.52
C TRP A 152 0.53 -31.94 0.11
N ASP A 153 1.36 -32.84 0.65
CA ASP A 153 0.87 -34.02 1.36
C ASP A 153 0.26 -33.65 2.72
N ILE A 154 -0.48 -34.61 3.29
CA ILE A 154 -1.22 -34.42 4.55
C ILE A 154 -0.27 -34.14 5.73
N MET A 155 0.93 -34.74 5.76
CA MET A 155 1.89 -34.51 6.83
C MET A 155 2.46 -33.10 6.76
N MET A 156 2.82 -32.62 5.56
CA MET A 156 3.30 -31.28 5.33
C MET A 156 2.22 -30.22 5.64
N ALA A 157 0.97 -30.49 5.26
CA ALA A 157 -0.16 -29.63 5.61
C ALA A 157 -0.41 -29.57 7.14
N LYS A 158 -0.24 -30.69 7.85
CA LYS A 158 -0.33 -30.72 9.32
C LYS A 158 0.78 -29.89 9.96
N LYS A 159 2.03 -30.09 9.52
CA LYS A 159 3.18 -29.28 9.97
C LYS A 159 2.96 -27.78 9.72
N LEU A 160 2.42 -27.42 8.55
CA LEU A 160 2.07 -26.03 8.24
C LEU A 160 1.07 -25.45 9.26
N SER A 161 0.03 -26.20 9.62
CA SER A 161 -0.94 -25.78 10.63
C SER A 161 -0.30 -25.59 12.01
N ASP A 162 0.57 -26.52 12.42
CA ASP A 162 1.28 -26.46 13.71
C ASP A 162 2.25 -25.26 13.73
N ASP A 163 2.99 -25.04 12.65
CA ASP A 163 3.89 -23.90 12.47
C ASP A 163 3.11 -22.56 12.52
N LEU A 164 1.94 -22.47 11.90
CA LEU A 164 1.11 -21.25 11.94
C LEU A 164 0.62 -20.92 13.35
N GLN A 165 0.33 -21.94 14.16
CA GLN A 165 -0.03 -21.76 15.57
C GLN A 165 1.17 -21.29 16.40
N ALA A 166 2.32 -21.94 16.23
CA ALA A 166 3.57 -21.55 16.91
C ALA A 166 4.01 -20.13 16.51
N TYR A 167 3.90 -19.81 15.23
CA TYR A 167 4.14 -18.47 14.70
C TYR A 167 3.16 -17.47 15.32
N ASN A 168 1.86 -17.75 15.39
CA ASN A 168 0.89 -16.84 16.03
C ASN A 168 1.25 -16.51 17.49
N GLN A 169 1.76 -17.50 18.24
CA GLN A 169 2.11 -17.35 19.65
C GLN A 169 3.50 -16.72 19.87
N SER A 170 4.23 -16.40 18.79
CA SER A 170 5.62 -15.90 18.89
C SER A 170 6.56 -16.87 19.62
N VAL A 171 6.32 -18.18 19.50
CA VAL A 171 7.08 -19.19 20.24
C VAL A 171 8.30 -19.64 19.44
N ALA A 172 9.40 -19.92 20.17
CA ALA A 172 10.63 -20.50 19.65
C ALA A 172 11.22 -19.68 18.49
N SER A 173 11.42 -20.30 17.33
CA SER A 173 12.11 -19.72 16.17
C SER A 173 11.35 -18.58 15.47
N PHE A 174 10.20 -18.15 16.01
CA PHE A 174 9.32 -17.10 15.45
C PHE A 174 9.13 -15.88 16.39
N ALA A 175 10.00 -15.73 17.40
CA ALA A 175 9.89 -14.69 18.43
C ALA A 175 10.19 -13.28 17.90
N ASP A 176 11.13 -13.16 16.95
CA ASP A 176 11.59 -11.87 16.42
C ASP A 176 10.74 -11.37 15.23
N GLY A 177 11.04 -10.17 14.76
CA GLY A 177 10.43 -9.62 13.55
C GLY A 177 11.26 -8.48 12.96
N GLN A 178 11.06 -8.22 11.66
CA GLN A 178 11.74 -7.18 10.91
C GLN A 178 10.75 -6.44 10.00
N ALA A 179 11.03 -5.18 9.69
CA ALA A 179 10.22 -4.35 8.78
C ALA A 179 10.13 -4.96 7.37
N ASP A 180 11.22 -5.55 6.87
CA ASP A 180 11.22 -6.37 5.66
C ASP A 180 10.86 -7.82 6.02
N GLY A 181 9.56 -8.14 5.96
CA GLY A 181 9.06 -9.47 6.27
C GLY A 181 9.60 -10.56 5.35
N LEU A 182 9.84 -10.27 4.07
CA LEU A 182 10.38 -11.26 3.13
C LEU A 182 11.82 -11.61 3.48
N SER A 183 12.65 -10.60 3.73
CA SER A 183 14.04 -10.78 4.17
C SER A 183 14.12 -11.54 5.51
N TRP A 184 13.20 -11.24 6.44
CA TRP A 184 13.12 -11.98 7.71
C TRP A 184 12.88 -13.47 7.50
N TRP A 185 11.88 -13.84 6.69
CA TRP A 185 11.60 -15.25 6.39
C TRP A 185 12.73 -15.96 5.67
N GLN A 186 13.44 -15.27 4.76
CA GLN A 186 14.58 -15.84 4.03
C GLN A 186 15.76 -16.14 4.97
N ASN A 187 16.08 -15.20 5.85
CA ASN A 187 17.22 -15.26 6.76
C ASN A 187 16.97 -16.10 8.02
N LEU A 188 15.73 -16.50 8.27
CA LEU A 188 15.37 -17.29 9.44
C LEU A 188 16.14 -18.64 9.44
N PRO A 189 16.87 -19.01 10.52
CA PRO A 189 17.74 -20.19 10.55
C PRO A 189 16.93 -21.48 10.79
N ILE A 190 15.91 -21.70 9.97
CA ILE A 190 15.00 -22.85 10.03
C ILE A 190 15.05 -23.58 8.69
N ASN A 191 15.08 -24.91 8.74
CA ASN A 191 14.97 -25.75 7.55
C ASN A 191 13.52 -25.80 7.05
N SER A 192 13.29 -25.41 5.80
CA SER A 192 11.99 -25.43 5.13
C SER A 192 11.39 -26.84 4.96
N GLU A 193 12.21 -27.90 5.00
CA GLU A 193 11.73 -29.29 4.96
C GLU A 193 11.12 -29.72 6.31
N ILE A 194 11.61 -29.12 7.40
CA ILE A 194 11.13 -29.38 8.76
C ILE A 194 9.94 -28.47 9.04
N HIS A 195 10.07 -27.18 8.70
CA HIS A 195 9.06 -26.14 8.90
C HIS A 195 8.60 -25.56 7.55
N PRO A 196 7.60 -26.18 6.90
CA PRO A 196 7.14 -25.76 5.58
C PRO A 196 6.59 -24.33 5.56
N LEU A 197 6.25 -23.76 6.72
CA LEU A 197 5.82 -22.36 6.83
C LEU A 197 6.85 -21.37 6.27
N LYS A 198 8.16 -21.65 6.39
CA LYS A 198 9.20 -20.77 5.83
C LYS A 198 9.05 -20.63 4.31
N ALA A 199 9.01 -21.75 3.59
CA ALA A 199 8.86 -21.74 2.14
C ALA A 199 7.50 -21.16 1.71
N PHE A 200 6.45 -21.48 2.48
CA PHE A 200 5.11 -20.93 2.27
C PHE A 200 5.10 -19.40 2.35
N ALA A 201 5.66 -18.85 3.44
CA ALA A 201 5.65 -17.43 3.70
C ALA A 201 6.52 -16.65 2.71
N VAL A 202 7.71 -17.16 2.36
CA VAL A 202 8.55 -16.58 1.30
C VAL A 202 7.76 -16.51 -0.01
N THR A 203 7.06 -17.58 -0.38
CA THR A 203 6.29 -17.62 -1.65
C THR A 203 5.16 -16.58 -1.65
N ILE A 204 4.38 -16.51 -0.56
CA ILE A 204 3.25 -15.56 -0.47
C ILE A 204 3.72 -14.11 -0.42
N LEU A 205 4.77 -13.81 0.35
CA LEU A 205 5.31 -12.44 0.49
C LEU A 205 6.10 -11.98 -0.74
N SER A 206 6.55 -12.90 -1.60
CA SER A 206 7.17 -12.56 -2.89
C SER A 206 6.15 -12.14 -3.95
N ILE A 207 4.84 -12.26 -3.69
CA ILE A 207 3.82 -11.80 -4.63
C ILE A 207 3.76 -10.27 -4.57
N VAL A 208 4.12 -9.65 -5.69
CA VAL A 208 4.01 -8.20 -5.89
C VAL A 208 2.56 -7.84 -6.19
N GLY A 209 2.00 -6.91 -5.41
CA GLY A 209 0.58 -6.56 -5.46
C GLY A 209 0.18 -5.59 -6.57
N HIS A 210 1.16 -5.05 -7.32
CA HIS A 210 0.94 -4.07 -8.37
C HIS A 210 1.43 -4.61 -9.73
N ALA A 211 0.68 -4.30 -10.79
CA ALA A 211 1.04 -4.68 -12.16
C ALA A 211 1.97 -3.65 -12.84
N ASP A 212 2.31 -2.55 -12.17
CA ASP A 212 2.95 -1.40 -12.82
C ASP A 212 4.33 -1.73 -13.40
N GLU A 213 5.04 -2.72 -12.87
CA GLU A 213 6.28 -3.17 -13.51
C GLU A 213 6.01 -3.79 -14.87
N VAL A 214 4.94 -4.59 -14.97
CA VAL A 214 4.47 -5.17 -16.22
C VAL A 214 3.94 -4.06 -17.13
N GLU A 215 3.09 -3.17 -16.64
CA GLU A 215 2.56 -2.03 -17.41
C GLU A 215 3.66 -1.07 -17.88
N ARG A 216 4.68 -0.81 -17.06
CA ARG A 216 5.84 0.02 -17.43
C ARG A 216 6.69 -0.68 -18.46
N THR A 217 6.93 -1.98 -18.31
CA THR A 217 7.61 -2.77 -19.33
C THR A 217 6.83 -2.73 -20.63
N PHE A 218 5.50 -2.90 -20.60
CA PHE A 218 4.66 -2.74 -21.78
C PHE A 218 4.66 -1.30 -22.33
N SER A 219 4.69 -0.28 -21.48
CA SER A 219 4.77 1.13 -21.89
C SER A 219 6.07 1.41 -22.63
N ASP A 220 7.21 1.02 -22.04
CA ASP A 220 8.52 1.15 -22.64
C ASP A 220 8.60 0.36 -23.95
N LEU A 221 8.07 -0.86 -23.98
CA LEU A 221 8.03 -1.69 -25.18
C LEU A 221 7.05 -1.16 -26.25
N SER A 222 5.94 -0.53 -25.86
CA SER A 222 4.96 0.06 -26.78
C SER A 222 5.53 1.25 -27.52
N THR A 223 6.46 1.99 -26.92
CA THR A 223 7.20 3.03 -27.66
C THR A 223 8.00 2.42 -28.81
N THR A 224 8.55 1.20 -28.64
CA THR A 224 9.26 0.47 -29.70
C THR A 224 8.34 -0.25 -30.69
N GLN A 225 7.11 -0.62 -30.31
CA GLN A 225 6.16 -1.39 -31.14
C GLN A 225 5.00 -0.54 -31.69
N SER A 226 5.14 0.79 -31.73
CA SER A 226 4.10 1.61 -32.34
C SER A 226 3.92 1.23 -33.82
N ALA A 227 2.69 1.29 -34.33
CA ALA A 227 2.33 0.94 -35.71
C ALA A 227 3.13 1.73 -36.79
N ARG A 228 3.85 2.79 -36.38
CA ARG A 228 4.70 3.62 -37.24
C ARG A 228 6.18 3.21 -37.24
N GLN A 229 6.66 2.38 -36.32
CA GLN A 229 8.11 2.21 -36.10
C GLN A 229 8.63 0.78 -36.31
N CYS A 230 8.00 -0.26 -35.74
CA CYS A 230 8.47 -1.65 -35.90
C CYS A 230 7.30 -2.66 -35.82
N ASN A 231 7.22 -3.57 -36.80
CA ASN A 231 6.23 -4.66 -36.82
C ASN A 231 6.90 -5.98 -36.42
N LEU A 232 7.38 -6.07 -35.18
CA LEU A 232 7.98 -7.30 -34.64
C LEU A 232 6.92 -8.39 -34.50
N SER A 233 7.30 -9.64 -34.78
CA SER A 233 6.45 -10.79 -34.48
C SER A 233 6.23 -10.90 -32.97
N VAL A 234 5.12 -11.53 -32.57
CA VAL A 234 4.78 -11.74 -31.15
C VAL A 234 5.90 -12.45 -30.40
N GLU A 235 6.51 -13.47 -31.01
CA GLU A 235 7.60 -14.27 -30.42
C GLU A 235 8.87 -13.43 -30.19
N THR A 236 9.26 -12.61 -31.18
CA THR A 236 10.42 -11.71 -31.04
C THR A 236 10.16 -10.63 -29.99
N PHE A 237 8.94 -10.10 -29.94
CA PHE A 237 8.54 -9.10 -28.96
C PHE A 237 8.51 -9.65 -27.54
N GLU A 238 8.01 -10.87 -27.35
CA GLU A 238 8.04 -11.57 -26.06
C GLU A 238 9.49 -11.84 -25.60
N THR A 239 10.35 -12.29 -26.50
CA THR A 239 11.78 -12.52 -26.21
C THR A 239 12.48 -11.22 -25.82
N PHE A 240 12.20 -10.13 -26.54
CA PHE A 240 12.74 -8.81 -26.23
C PHE A 240 12.24 -8.30 -24.87
N GLY A 241 10.95 -8.49 -24.55
CA GLY A 241 10.40 -8.17 -23.24
C GLY A 241 11.06 -8.94 -22.11
N LYS A 242 11.28 -10.25 -22.28
CA LYS A 242 12.02 -11.10 -21.32
C LYS A 242 13.44 -10.62 -21.09
N ILE A 243 14.17 -10.26 -22.16
CA ILE A 243 15.54 -9.73 -22.06
C ILE A 243 15.55 -8.38 -21.32
N CYS A 244 14.65 -7.46 -21.68
CA CYS A 244 14.53 -6.15 -21.02
C CYS A 244 14.21 -6.29 -19.53
N ALA A 245 13.26 -7.15 -19.16
CA ALA A 245 12.93 -7.43 -17.77
C ALA A 245 14.12 -8.02 -17.00
N ASN A 246 14.82 -8.99 -17.60
CA ASN A 246 15.98 -9.62 -16.98
C ASN A 246 17.15 -8.63 -16.77
N LEU A 247 17.46 -7.81 -17.79
CA LEU A 247 18.50 -6.78 -17.69
C LEU A 247 18.17 -5.75 -16.60
N ARG A 248 16.89 -5.35 -16.47
CA ARG A 248 16.44 -4.45 -15.40
C ARG A 248 16.56 -5.08 -14.03
N HIS A 249 16.25 -6.37 -13.90
CA HIS A 249 16.41 -7.11 -12.65
C HIS A 249 17.88 -7.14 -12.21
N HIS A 250 18.79 -7.56 -13.10
CA HIS A 250 20.23 -7.56 -12.81
C HIS A 250 20.81 -6.16 -12.55
N SER A 251 20.30 -5.14 -13.24
CA SER A 251 20.71 -3.75 -13.00
C SER A 251 20.32 -3.27 -11.60
N VAL A 252 19.14 -3.67 -11.12
CA VAL A 252 18.71 -3.38 -9.74
C VAL A 252 19.54 -4.14 -8.73
N ILE A 253 19.79 -5.44 -8.92
CA ILE A 253 20.66 -6.22 -8.02
C ILE A 253 22.02 -5.53 -7.89
N LYS A 254 22.67 -5.20 -9.02
CA LYS A 254 23.98 -4.52 -9.02
C LYS A 254 23.95 -3.16 -8.34
N ALA A 255 22.87 -2.40 -8.50
CA ALA A 255 22.73 -1.10 -7.84
C ALA A 255 22.52 -1.24 -6.33
N THR A 256 21.74 -2.24 -5.89
CA THR A 256 21.57 -2.58 -4.47
C THR A 256 22.87 -3.08 -3.83
N GLU A 257 23.62 -3.94 -4.51
CA GLU A 257 24.97 -4.39 -4.08
C GLU A 257 25.96 -3.22 -3.97
N ALA A 258 25.84 -2.21 -4.83
CA ALA A 258 26.64 -0.99 -4.79
C ALA A 258 26.14 0.03 -3.75
N GLY A 259 25.16 -0.31 -2.91
CA GLY A 259 24.57 0.58 -1.90
C GLY A 259 23.79 1.76 -2.50
N LYS A 260 23.48 1.75 -3.80
CA LYS A 260 22.69 2.79 -4.45
C LYS A 260 21.21 2.54 -4.20
N SER A 261 20.47 3.60 -3.88
CA SER A 261 19.01 3.52 -3.82
C SER A 261 18.46 3.20 -5.20
N THR A 262 17.92 2.00 -5.38
CA THR A 262 17.16 1.57 -6.56
C THR A 262 15.72 2.08 -6.55
N ARG A 263 15.39 2.90 -5.54
CA ARG A 263 14.06 3.46 -5.33
C ARG A 263 13.87 4.65 -6.26
N HIS A 264 12.92 4.52 -7.19
CA HIS A 264 12.45 5.68 -7.92
C HIS A 264 11.64 6.54 -6.95
N ARG A 265 12.17 7.70 -6.55
CA ARG A 265 11.45 8.66 -5.71
C ARG A 265 10.74 9.66 -6.62
N HIS A 266 9.43 9.58 -6.76
CA HIS A 266 8.64 10.75 -7.13
C HIS A 266 8.71 11.74 -5.97
N ALA A 267 9.32 12.91 -6.20
CA ALA A 267 9.64 13.91 -5.18
C ALA A 267 8.44 14.41 -4.35
N HIS A 268 7.21 14.04 -4.70
CA HIS A 268 5.97 14.54 -4.11
C HIS A 268 4.98 13.45 -3.66
N MET A 269 5.30 12.14 -3.77
CA MET A 269 4.34 11.05 -3.54
C MET A 269 4.76 9.96 -2.55
N HIS A 270 6.02 9.91 -2.11
CA HIS A 270 6.46 8.87 -1.17
C HIS A 270 6.57 9.41 0.24
N THR A 271 5.87 8.76 1.18
CA THR A 271 5.92 9.11 2.61
C THR A 271 6.85 8.21 3.42
N HIS A 272 7.33 7.10 2.84
CA HIS A 272 8.21 6.15 3.51
C HIS A 272 9.67 6.34 3.06
N GLU A 273 10.61 6.45 3.99
CA GLU A 273 12.05 6.62 3.70
C GLU A 273 12.79 5.28 3.55
N GLU A 274 12.38 4.26 4.29
CA GLU A 274 13.04 2.95 4.40
C GLU A 274 12.31 1.83 3.61
N VAL A 275 12.94 0.65 3.53
CA VAL A 275 12.41 -0.58 2.90
C VAL A 275 11.65 -1.40 3.94
N GLY A 276 10.51 -1.97 3.53
CA GLY A 276 9.63 -2.74 4.41
C GLY A 276 8.50 -1.89 5.00
N ILE A 277 7.72 -2.51 5.88
CA ILE A 277 6.58 -1.88 6.52
C ILE A 277 7.03 -0.75 7.44
N ALA A 278 6.40 0.42 7.33
CA ALA A 278 6.55 1.48 8.31
C ALA A 278 5.97 1.04 9.66
N VAL A 279 6.88 0.76 10.59
CA VAL A 279 6.57 0.31 11.96
C VAL A 279 5.58 1.24 12.65
N GLU A 280 5.73 2.55 12.43
CA GLU A 280 4.81 3.58 12.93
C GLU A 280 3.38 3.35 12.44
N THR A 281 3.20 3.02 11.15
CA THR A 281 1.86 2.78 10.58
C THR A 281 1.20 1.54 11.19
N THR A 282 1.97 0.48 11.46
CA THR A 282 1.44 -0.72 12.13
C THR A 282 1.02 -0.43 13.56
N GLN A 283 1.88 0.26 14.34
CA GLN A 283 1.55 0.64 15.72
C GLN A 283 0.32 1.55 15.78
N ASP A 284 0.23 2.50 14.86
CA ASP A 284 -0.89 3.42 14.78
C ASP A 284 -2.21 2.69 14.44
N LEU A 285 -2.15 1.60 13.65
CA LEU A 285 -3.32 0.77 13.33
C LEU A 285 -3.70 -0.22 14.45
N GLU A 286 -2.79 -0.53 15.38
CA GLU A 286 -3.05 -1.38 16.55
C GLU A 286 -3.65 -0.60 17.73
N ALA A 287 -3.48 0.72 17.77
CA ALA A 287 -4.05 1.64 18.77
C ALA A 287 -5.53 2.02 18.48
#